data_AF-A0A7I5E7N9-F1
#
_entry.id   AF-A0A7I5E7N9-F1
#
_cell.length_a   1.000
_cell.length_b   1.000
_cell.length_c   1.000
_cell.angle_alpha   90.00
_cell.angle_beta   90.00
_cell.angle_gamma   90.00
#
_symmetry.space_group_name_H-M   'P 1'
#
loop_
_entity.id
_entity.type
_entity.pdbx_description
1 polymer ?
#
loop_
_entity_poly.entity_id
_entity_poly.type
_entity_poly.pdbx_seq_one_letter_code
_entity_poly.pdbx_strand_id
1 'polypeptide(L)'
;MYRIVRKILRLNILQLEQYRSASAWVNRAWADPEASKTVDAEKLFINPEVQRLLTELTGMDLEKKVFKSRRTEFQQRSHYALMTDERLDQTMEKMREEALRFLSPVPLKEPRSQEVSILSRDPEIEGFDNSKFVFTDITFDATDQDRTVVVREVDGTLRTATPEEHDRMNRTYYEKPNRPVFPPPVFEDPFLQNALDKKEHEFVLDWACWFFEPDDPAYIKLVLRVFDRVVEAGDFDALHSTRHFGTLAFYLALNGNIPPLLNYFGARGRLGDCAKLVRLQKILHPDWRSAINSSDSDLKIVTDFVKENSRYREQLKDLNAFLHSGTVQPSTSQTQNDKQVKKPRIMRKTTVDASNIQTSGGPLGELSDEYEVQLVKSEGEAAEQDQSEVQQERHGRFRRQQSKPKKPKSDDQ
;
A
#
# COMPACT_ATOMS: atom_id res chain seq x y z
N MET A 1 14.87 -11.76 41.36
CA MET A 1 15.05 -11.30 39.96
C MET A 1 13.75 -10.85 39.28
N TYR A 2 12.62 -11.56 39.39
CA TYR A 2 11.36 -11.19 38.69
C TYR A 2 10.70 -9.83 39.05
N ARG A 3 10.97 -9.26 40.23
CA ARG A 3 10.41 -7.96 40.64
C ARG A 3 11.16 -6.74 40.08
N ILE A 4 12.41 -6.90 39.68
CA ILE A 4 13.25 -5.82 39.15
C ILE A 4 12.97 -5.63 37.65
N VAL A 5 12.82 -6.73 36.90
CA VAL A 5 12.45 -6.72 35.48
C VAL A 5 11.09 -6.04 35.23
N ARG A 6 10.10 -6.29 36.09
CA ARG A 6 8.78 -5.60 36.01
C ARG A 6 8.84 -4.11 36.35
N LYS A 7 9.79 -3.67 37.19
CA LYS A 7 9.98 -2.24 37.49
C LYS A 7 10.68 -1.51 36.34
N ILE A 8 11.66 -2.15 35.68
CA ILE A 8 12.34 -1.60 34.50
C ILE A 8 11.36 -1.50 33.31
N LEU A 9 10.53 -2.53 33.07
CA LEU A 9 9.47 -2.48 32.05
C LEU A 9 8.41 -1.41 32.35
N ARG A 10 8.00 -1.23 33.61
CA ARG A 10 7.03 -0.17 33.98
C ARG A 10 7.62 1.24 33.95
N LEU A 11 8.91 1.40 34.27
CA LEU A 11 9.60 2.70 34.16
C LEU A 11 9.79 3.09 32.70
N ASN A 12 10.11 2.14 31.81
CA ASN A 12 10.15 2.41 30.36
C ASN A 12 8.78 2.78 29.79
N ILE A 13 7.70 2.11 30.19
CA ILE A 13 6.34 2.45 29.73
C ILE A 13 5.88 3.81 30.26
N LEU A 14 6.24 4.19 31.50
CA LEU A 14 5.90 5.50 32.07
C LEU A 14 6.81 6.64 31.57
N GLN A 15 8.06 6.36 31.16
CA GLN A 15 8.91 7.34 30.47
C GLN A 15 8.54 7.52 29.00
N LEU A 16 7.96 6.50 28.34
CA LEU A 16 7.41 6.61 26.98
C LEU A 16 6.17 7.51 26.89
N GLU A 17 5.44 7.71 28.00
CA GLU A 17 4.28 8.59 28.08
C GLU A 17 4.64 10.06 28.38
N GLN A 18 5.87 10.35 28.77
CA GLN A 18 6.30 11.69 29.15
C GLN A 18 7.20 12.27 28.05
N TYR A 19 6.64 13.20 27.29
CA TYR A 19 7.25 13.98 26.18
C TYR A 19 7.14 13.39 24.77
N ARG A 20 5.92 13.03 24.33
CA ARG A 20 5.59 13.23 22.92
C ARG A 20 5.34 14.73 22.67
N SER A 21 6.43 15.45 22.42
CA SER A 21 6.42 16.62 21.53
C SER A 21 5.52 16.30 20.33
N ALA A 22 4.69 17.24 19.86
CA ALA A 22 3.73 17.03 18.77
C ALA A 22 4.22 16.05 17.67
N SER A 23 3.33 15.13 17.25
CA SER A 23 3.60 14.10 16.22
C SER A 23 4.42 14.64 15.05
N ALA A 24 5.39 13.87 14.56
CA ALA A 24 6.24 14.29 13.44
C ALA A 24 5.46 14.46 12.13
N TRP A 25 4.26 13.88 12.07
CA TRP A 25 3.33 13.97 10.94
C TRP A 25 2.48 15.24 10.96
N VAL A 26 2.52 16.01 12.05
CA VAL A 26 1.83 17.29 12.16
C VAL A 26 2.73 18.41 11.63
N ASN A 27 2.36 18.97 10.49
CA ASN A 27 3.00 20.13 9.90
C ASN A 27 2.55 21.40 10.61
N ARG A 28 3.43 21.95 11.45
CA ARG A 28 3.19 23.20 12.21
C ARG A 28 2.98 24.43 11.32
N ALA A 29 3.38 24.39 10.05
CA ALA A 29 3.14 25.48 9.11
C ALA A 29 1.68 25.56 8.63
N TRP A 30 0.95 24.44 8.70
CA TRP A 30 -0.45 24.34 8.26
C TRP A 30 -1.44 24.10 9.39
N ALA A 31 -0.98 23.55 10.50
CA ALA A 31 -1.81 23.29 11.66
C ALA A 31 -2.30 24.61 12.31
N ASP A 32 -3.59 24.66 12.65
CA ASP A 32 -4.17 25.75 13.43
C ASP A 32 -3.46 25.82 14.81
N PRO A 33 -2.97 27.00 15.26
CA PRO A 33 -2.22 27.14 16.50
C PRO A 33 -2.99 26.72 17.76
N GLU A 34 -4.34 26.70 17.69
CA GLU A 34 -5.24 26.26 18.76
C GLU A 34 -5.39 24.71 18.85
N ALA A 35 -4.98 23.96 17.82
CA ALA A 35 -5.17 22.52 17.72
C ALA A 35 -3.95 21.71 18.19
N SER A 36 -3.11 22.28 19.06
CA SER A 36 -1.99 21.58 19.71
C SER A 36 -2.47 20.60 20.79
N LYS A 37 -3.41 19.71 20.43
CA LYS A 37 -3.69 18.49 21.18
C LYS A 37 -2.56 17.50 20.89
N THR A 38 -2.22 16.66 21.85
CA THR A 38 -1.34 15.50 21.66
C THR A 38 -2.05 14.50 20.73
N VAL A 39 -1.93 14.69 19.41
CA VAL A 39 -2.55 13.81 18.41
C VAL A 39 -1.67 12.59 18.20
N ASP A 40 -2.23 11.41 18.45
CA ASP A 40 -1.58 10.13 18.19
C ASP A 40 -1.91 9.68 16.76
N ALA A 41 -1.06 10.07 15.79
CA ALA A 41 -1.29 9.87 14.37
C ALA A 41 -1.36 8.38 14.00
N GLU A 42 -0.55 7.53 14.63
CA GLU A 42 -0.54 6.08 14.37
C GLU A 42 -1.89 5.43 14.69
N LYS A 43 -2.45 5.75 15.86
CA LYS A 43 -3.73 5.21 16.30
C LYS A 43 -4.89 5.66 15.41
N LEU A 44 -4.85 6.91 14.96
CA LEU A 44 -5.85 7.44 14.03
C LEU A 44 -5.74 6.77 12.65
N PHE A 45 -4.51 6.51 12.19
CA PHE A 45 -4.27 5.83 10.93
C PHE A 45 -4.79 4.39 10.94
N ILE A 46 -4.61 3.64 12.04
CA ILE A 46 -5.03 2.23 12.15
C ILE A 46 -6.56 2.08 12.24
N ASN A 47 -7.31 3.14 12.51
CA ASN A 47 -8.77 3.06 12.63
C ASN A 47 -9.40 2.45 11.34
N PRO A 48 -10.26 1.40 11.46
CA PRO A 48 -10.85 0.73 10.30
C PRO A 48 -11.68 1.65 9.42
N GLU A 49 -12.35 2.66 9.98
CA GLU A 49 -13.13 3.61 9.19
C GLU A 49 -12.23 4.52 8.36
N VAL A 50 -11.10 4.97 8.95
CA VAL A 50 -10.09 5.76 8.26
C VAL A 50 -9.46 4.93 7.14
N GLN A 51 -9.05 3.70 7.41
CA GLN A 51 -8.48 2.79 6.41
C GLN A 51 -9.44 2.52 5.25
N ARG A 52 -10.73 2.32 5.52
CA ARG A 52 -11.76 2.16 4.48
C ARG A 52 -11.82 3.40 3.58
N LEU A 53 -11.92 4.60 4.17
CA LEU A 53 -11.96 5.85 3.40
C LEU A 53 -10.68 6.07 2.60
N LEU A 54 -9.50 5.79 3.16
CA LEU A 54 -8.22 5.92 2.47
C LEU A 54 -8.09 4.94 1.30
N THR A 55 -8.57 3.70 1.46
CA THR A 55 -8.60 2.69 0.39
C THR A 55 -9.50 3.16 -0.75
N GLU A 56 -10.70 3.66 -0.43
CA GLU A 56 -11.63 4.19 -1.43
C GLU A 56 -11.10 5.44 -2.14
N LEU A 57 -10.44 6.36 -1.42
CA LEU A 57 -9.85 7.58 -1.97
C LEU A 57 -8.66 7.29 -2.90
N THR A 58 -7.88 6.24 -2.61
CA THR A 58 -6.74 5.83 -3.43
C THR A 58 -7.17 5.37 -4.82
N GLY A 59 -8.36 4.77 -4.91
CA GLY A 59 -8.88 4.19 -6.15
C GLY A 59 -8.01 3.05 -6.67
N MET A 60 -8.48 2.39 -7.73
CA MET A 60 -7.79 1.25 -8.33
C MET A 60 -7.74 1.43 -9.84
N ASP A 61 -6.57 1.76 -10.37
CA ASP A 61 -6.28 1.76 -11.80
C ASP A 61 -5.39 0.54 -12.14
N LEU A 62 -6.04 -0.53 -12.59
CA LEU A 62 -5.39 -1.82 -12.84
C LEU A 62 -4.35 -1.71 -13.96
N GLU A 63 -4.68 -1.07 -15.08
CA GLU A 63 -3.89 -1.14 -16.32
C GLU A 63 -2.68 -0.20 -16.29
N LYS A 64 -2.88 1.06 -15.90
CA LYS A 64 -1.83 2.09 -16.06
C LYS A 64 -0.92 2.24 -14.85
N LYS A 65 -1.43 1.87 -13.66
CA LYS A 65 -0.74 2.08 -12.38
C LYS A 65 -0.33 0.75 -11.77
N VAL A 66 -1.30 -0.04 -11.30
CA VAL A 66 -1.02 -1.25 -10.50
C VAL A 66 -0.22 -2.28 -11.29
N PHE A 67 -0.68 -2.66 -12.49
CA PHE A 67 -0.03 -3.63 -13.36
C PHE A 67 0.72 -2.97 -14.53
N LYS A 68 1.34 -1.81 -14.27
CA LYS A 68 2.16 -1.13 -15.27
C LYS A 68 3.31 -2.04 -15.72
N SER A 69 3.56 -2.08 -17.03
CA SER A 69 4.70 -2.83 -17.58
C SER A 69 6.02 -2.33 -17.00
N ARG A 70 6.80 -3.24 -16.41
CA ARG A 70 8.11 -2.95 -15.83
C ARG A 70 9.22 -3.51 -16.71
N ARG A 71 10.37 -2.83 -16.72
CA ARG A 71 11.58 -3.36 -17.34
C ARG A 71 12.19 -4.37 -16.37
N THR A 72 12.07 -5.64 -16.69
CA THR A 72 12.72 -6.75 -15.98
C THR A 72 13.99 -7.17 -16.73
N GLU A 73 14.92 -7.83 -16.04
CA GLU A 73 16.15 -8.36 -16.65
C GLU A 73 15.83 -9.38 -17.77
N PHE A 74 14.79 -10.19 -17.55
CA PHE A 74 14.32 -11.18 -18.52
C PHE A 74 12.89 -10.84 -18.93
N GLN A 75 12.66 -10.73 -20.24
CA GLN A 75 11.32 -10.58 -20.80
C GLN A 75 10.67 -11.96 -20.91
N GLN A 76 9.59 -12.16 -20.17
CA GLN A 76 8.78 -13.38 -20.30
C GLN A 76 7.89 -13.27 -21.54
N ARG A 77 7.66 -14.40 -22.22
CA ARG A 77 6.73 -14.45 -23.36
C ARG A 77 5.30 -14.29 -22.87
N SER A 78 4.49 -13.54 -23.60
CA SER A 78 3.07 -13.41 -23.30
C SER A 78 2.36 -14.75 -23.48
N HIS A 79 1.58 -15.14 -22.47
CA HIS A 79 0.71 -16.30 -22.54
C HIS A 79 -0.68 -15.87 -23.02
N TYR A 80 -1.16 -16.47 -24.10
CA TYR A 80 -2.48 -16.23 -24.63
C TYR A 80 -3.41 -17.39 -24.26
N ALA A 81 -4.61 -17.08 -23.78
CA ALA A 81 -5.62 -18.06 -23.43
C ALA A 81 -6.97 -17.62 -23.99
N LEU A 82 -7.74 -18.57 -24.54
CA LEU A 82 -9.13 -18.36 -24.92
C LEU A 82 -10.00 -18.56 -23.68
N MET A 83 -10.80 -17.54 -23.34
CA MET A 83 -11.65 -17.54 -22.15
C MET A 83 -13.09 -17.23 -22.53
N THR A 84 -14.04 -17.83 -21.80
CA THR A 84 -15.44 -17.40 -21.79
C THR A 84 -15.60 -16.11 -20.99
N ASP A 85 -16.70 -15.39 -21.18
CA ASP A 85 -16.97 -14.14 -20.45
C ASP A 85 -16.96 -14.35 -18.92
N GLU A 86 -17.54 -15.46 -18.44
CA GLU A 86 -17.52 -15.81 -17.01
C GLU A 86 -16.10 -16.02 -16.46
N ARG A 87 -15.23 -16.70 -17.23
CA ARG A 87 -13.83 -16.90 -16.84
C ARG A 87 -13.05 -15.60 -16.88
N LEU A 88 -13.36 -14.70 -17.82
CA LEU A 88 -12.77 -13.36 -17.87
C LEU A 88 -13.14 -12.56 -16.63
N ASP A 89 -14.42 -12.54 -16.24
CA ASP A 89 -14.89 -11.81 -15.05
C ASP A 89 -14.25 -12.34 -13.76
N GLN A 90 -14.16 -13.66 -13.60
CA GLN A 90 -13.45 -14.28 -12.47
C GLN A 90 -11.95 -13.91 -12.45
N THR A 91 -11.31 -13.84 -13.61
CA THR A 91 -9.90 -13.44 -13.73
C THR A 91 -9.72 -11.97 -13.36
N MET A 92 -10.63 -11.11 -13.82
CA MET A 92 -10.65 -9.69 -13.46
C MET A 92 -10.83 -9.50 -11.95
N GLU A 93 -11.66 -10.31 -11.29
CA GLU A 93 -11.84 -10.23 -9.84
C GLU A 93 -10.58 -10.65 -9.08
N LYS A 94 -9.93 -11.74 -9.48
CA LYS A 94 -8.62 -12.14 -8.93
C LYS A 94 -7.58 -11.03 -9.08
N MET A 95 -7.54 -10.38 -10.25
CA MET A 95 -6.64 -9.23 -10.45
C MET A 95 -6.97 -8.05 -9.53
N ARG A 96 -8.24 -7.82 -9.20
CA ARG A 96 -8.63 -6.79 -8.22
C ARG A 96 -8.19 -7.15 -6.80
N GLU A 97 -8.34 -8.41 -6.40
CA GLU A 97 -7.86 -8.89 -5.09
C GLU A 97 -6.34 -8.74 -4.95
N GLU A 98 -5.58 -9.11 -5.99
CA GLU A 98 -4.13 -8.90 -6.04
C GLU A 98 -3.76 -7.42 -6.02
N ALA A 99 -4.49 -6.59 -6.76
CA ALA A 99 -4.30 -5.14 -6.77
C ALA A 99 -4.49 -4.53 -5.37
N LEU A 100 -5.51 -4.95 -4.63
CA LEU A 100 -5.74 -4.53 -3.25
C LEU A 100 -4.56 -4.90 -2.34
N ARG A 101 -3.95 -6.07 -2.56
CA ARG A 101 -2.75 -6.49 -1.81
C ARG A 101 -1.56 -5.59 -2.12
N PHE A 102 -1.35 -5.22 -3.38
CA PHE A 102 -0.27 -4.29 -3.78
C PHE A 102 -0.50 -2.86 -3.29
N LEU A 103 -1.76 -2.41 -3.25
CA LEU A 103 -2.15 -1.09 -2.76
C LEU A 103 -2.24 -1.00 -1.23
N SER A 104 -1.90 -2.06 -0.51
CA SER A 104 -1.82 -2.03 0.96
C SER A 104 -0.94 -0.87 1.42
N PRO A 105 -1.45 0.03 2.29
CA PRO A 105 -0.76 1.24 2.66
C PRO A 105 0.50 0.93 3.45
N VAL A 106 1.49 1.81 3.34
CA VAL A 106 2.71 1.73 4.14
C VAL A 106 2.35 2.05 5.60
N PRO A 107 2.79 1.25 6.58
CA PRO A 107 2.48 1.51 7.98
C PRO A 107 3.02 2.88 8.41
N LEU A 108 2.15 3.69 8.99
CA LEU A 108 2.51 4.97 9.57
C LEU A 108 3.10 4.75 10.97
N LYS A 109 4.33 5.20 11.19
CA LYS A 109 4.98 5.20 12.51
C LYS A 109 5.57 6.57 12.84
N GLU A 110 5.67 6.86 14.13
CA GLU A 110 6.44 7.99 14.66
C GLU A 110 7.94 7.69 14.59
N PRO A 111 8.80 8.72 14.45
CA PRO A 111 10.23 8.54 14.38
C PRO A 111 10.79 7.98 15.68
N ARG A 112 11.73 7.04 15.59
CA ARG A 112 12.55 6.60 16.71
C ARG A 112 13.32 7.79 17.32
N SER A 113 13.45 7.79 18.65
CA SER A 113 14.27 8.79 19.33
C SER A 113 15.73 8.67 18.88
N GLN A 114 16.37 9.82 18.62
CA GLN A 114 17.80 9.89 18.34
C GLN A 114 18.64 10.03 19.62
N GLU A 115 17.99 10.06 20.78
CA GLU A 115 18.67 10.14 22.06
C GLU A 115 19.49 8.87 22.32
N VAL A 116 20.75 9.08 22.64
CA VAL A 116 21.68 7.99 22.96
C VAL A 116 21.77 7.82 24.46
N SER A 117 21.68 6.57 24.91
CA SER A 117 21.88 6.22 26.32
C SER A 117 23.35 5.92 26.57
N ILE A 118 23.92 6.54 27.61
CA ILE A 118 25.31 6.32 28.00
C ILE A 118 25.36 5.13 28.96
N LEU A 119 26.13 4.11 28.60
CA LEU A 119 26.28 2.88 29.36
C LEU A 119 27.44 2.96 30.35
N SER A 120 28.59 3.48 29.91
CA SER A 120 29.78 3.69 30.74
C SER A 120 30.59 4.91 30.26
N ARG A 121 31.41 5.46 31.15
CA ARG A 121 32.39 6.51 30.84
C ARG A 121 33.72 6.11 31.44
N ASP A 122 34.68 5.81 30.58
CA ASP A 122 35.98 5.28 30.97
C ASP A 122 37.06 6.29 30.51
N PRO A 123 37.41 7.31 31.33
CA PRO A 123 38.32 8.38 30.91
C PRO A 123 39.77 7.91 30.72
N GLU A 124 40.14 6.75 31.26
CA GLU A 124 41.50 6.20 31.14
C GLU A 124 41.86 5.76 29.70
N ILE A 125 40.86 5.51 28.87
CA ILE A 125 41.01 5.11 27.46
C ILE A 125 40.73 6.27 26.50
N GLU A 126 40.57 7.49 27.01
CA GLU A 126 40.42 8.70 26.20
C GLU A 126 41.64 8.89 25.29
N GLY A 127 41.39 9.13 24.00
CA GLY A 127 42.45 9.34 23.02
C GLY A 127 43.24 8.08 22.66
N PHE A 128 42.73 6.88 22.97
CA PHE A 128 43.36 5.61 22.54
C PHE A 128 43.44 5.48 21.00
N ASP A 129 42.39 5.92 20.28
CA ASP A 129 42.36 5.97 18.83
C ASP A 129 41.64 7.24 18.35
N ASN A 130 41.86 7.63 17.09
CA ASN A 130 41.20 8.78 16.44
C ASN A 130 39.79 8.45 15.93
N SER A 131 39.41 7.17 15.91
CA SER A 131 38.15 6.70 15.36
C SER A 131 37.27 6.07 16.43
N LYS A 132 35.95 6.12 16.23
CA LYS A 132 34.98 5.44 17.11
C LYS A 132 34.92 3.95 16.78
N PHE A 133 34.78 3.13 17.80
CA PHE A 133 34.56 1.68 17.63
C PHE A 133 33.07 1.36 17.73
N VAL A 134 32.55 0.60 16.77
CA VAL A 134 31.16 0.14 16.78
C VAL A 134 31.14 -1.36 17.00
N PHE A 135 30.49 -1.78 18.08
CA PHE A 135 30.33 -3.18 18.42
C PHE A 135 28.89 -3.60 18.14
N THR A 136 28.73 -4.65 17.35
CA THR A 136 27.43 -5.18 16.94
C THR A 136 27.31 -6.64 17.34
N ASP A 137 26.21 -6.99 18.00
CA ASP A 137 25.86 -8.37 18.26
C ASP A 137 25.34 -9.06 16.98
N ILE A 138 26.03 -10.12 16.57
CA ILE A 138 25.76 -10.91 15.36
C ILE A 138 25.03 -12.23 15.65
N THR A 139 24.38 -12.35 16.81
CA THR A 139 23.59 -13.53 17.17
C THR A 139 22.46 -13.77 16.16
N PHE A 140 22.36 -14.99 15.62
CA PHE A 140 21.42 -15.31 14.54
C PHE A 140 19.94 -15.23 14.96
N ASP A 141 19.63 -15.58 16.21
CA ASP A 141 18.25 -15.65 16.72
C ASP A 141 17.65 -14.29 17.11
N ALA A 142 18.44 -13.22 17.10
CA ALA A 142 17.95 -11.87 17.36
C ALA A 142 17.26 -11.27 16.14
N THR A 143 16.15 -10.55 16.33
CA THR A 143 15.51 -9.76 15.27
C THR A 143 16.33 -8.52 14.95
N ASP A 144 16.20 -7.96 13.74
CA ASP A 144 16.92 -6.74 13.34
C ASP A 144 16.70 -5.60 14.36
N GLN A 145 15.51 -5.49 14.97
CA GLN A 145 15.20 -4.46 15.97
C GLN A 145 15.76 -4.75 17.37
N ASP A 146 15.84 -6.03 17.77
CA ASP A 146 16.32 -6.42 19.11
C ASP A 146 17.86 -6.51 19.20
N ARG A 147 18.57 -6.43 18.07
CA ARG A 147 20.03 -6.48 18.02
C ARG A 147 20.65 -5.32 18.80
N THR A 148 21.61 -5.64 19.65
CA THR A 148 22.34 -4.63 20.42
C THR A 148 23.51 -4.09 19.59
N VAL A 149 23.54 -2.77 19.40
CA VAL A 149 24.66 -2.05 18.79
C VAL A 149 25.11 -0.96 19.75
N VAL A 150 26.40 -0.98 20.11
CA VAL A 150 27.00 0.01 21.00
C VAL A 150 28.19 0.67 20.33
N VAL A 151 28.40 1.94 20.67
CA VAL A 151 29.46 2.77 20.09
C VAL A 151 30.34 3.26 21.21
N ARG A 152 31.64 3.02 21.07
CA ARG A 152 32.68 3.61 21.91
C ARG A 152 33.23 4.82 21.19
N GLU A 153 33.00 5.98 21.80
CA GLU A 153 33.53 7.26 21.33
C GLU A 153 35.01 7.42 21.71
N VAL A 154 35.66 8.37 21.05
CA VAL A 154 37.09 8.73 21.27
C VAL A 154 37.32 9.23 22.71
N ASP A 155 36.31 9.84 23.32
CA ASP A 155 36.34 10.34 24.70
C ASP A 155 36.24 9.21 25.76
N GLY A 156 36.34 7.94 25.34
CA GLY A 156 36.20 6.78 26.23
C GLY A 156 34.76 6.48 26.66
N THR A 157 33.75 7.20 26.15
CA THR A 157 32.33 6.98 26.47
C THR A 157 31.74 5.82 25.69
N LEU A 158 31.10 4.86 26.37
CA LEU A 158 30.26 3.82 25.75
C LEU A 158 28.81 4.27 25.72
N ARG A 159 28.22 4.33 24.54
CA ARG A 159 26.80 4.66 24.36
C ARG A 159 26.10 3.65 23.47
N THR A 160 24.77 3.65 23.49
CA THR A 160 23.97 2.99 22.46
C THR A 160 24.12 3.69 21.11
N ALA A 161 23.99 2.93 20.02
CA ALA A 161 24.00 3.46 18.67
C ALA A 161 22.78 4.36 18.41
N THR A 162 22.93 5.34 17.51
CA THR A 162 21.79 6.05 16.94
C THR A 162 21.00 5.11 16.01
N PRO A 163 19.72 5.40 15.70
CA PRO A 163 18.94 4.59 14.76
C PRO A 163 19.63 4.38 13.41
N GLU A 164 20.27 5.42 12.88
CA GLU A 164 21.02 5.33 11.62
C GLU A 164 22.26 4.42 11.74
N GLU A 165 23.04 4.56 12.81
CA GLU A 165 24.22 3.71 13.08
C GLU A 165 23.80 2.25 13.22
N HIS A 166 22.74 1.99 13.98
CA HIS A 166 22.18 0.66 14.20
C HIS A 166 21.74 0.01 12.89
N ASP A 167 20.88 0.69 12.12
CA ASP A 167 20.37 0.16 10.86
C ASP A 167 21.50 -0.04 9.84
N ARG A 168 22.52 0.84 9.82
CA ARG A 168 23.68 0.73 8.93
C ARG A 168 24.56 -0.47 9.28
N MET A 169 24.80 -0.72 10.56
CA MET A 169 25.54 -1.90 11.00
C MET A 169 24.78 -3.18 10.72
N ASN A 170 23.46 -3.20 10.98
CA ASN A 170 22.62 -4.34 10.62
C ASN A 170 22.71 -4.67 9.13
N ARG A 171 22.67 -3.66 8.25
CA ARG A 171 22.85 -3.85 6.79
C ARG A 171 24.24 -4.37 6.40
N THR A 172 25.27 -4.01 7.16
CA THR A 172 26.66 -4.41 6.88
C THR A 172 26.88 -5.89 7.22
N TYR A 173 26.33 -6.36 8.35
CA TYR A 173 26.47 -7.76 8.76
C TYR A 173 25.41 -8.69 8.16
N TYR A 174 24.19 -8.18 7.92
CA TYR A 174 23.08 -8.91 7.32
C TYR A 174 22.74 -8.29 5.97
N GLU A 175 23.56 -8.65 4.97
CA GLU A 175 23.38 -8.15 3.61
C GLU A 175 22.01 -8.56 3.05
N LYS A 176 21.24 -7.55 2.65
CA LYS A 176 20.06 -7.73 1.79
C LYS A 176 20.55 -7.43 0.38
N PRO A 177 20.50 -8.38 -0.58
CA PRO A 177 21.30 -8.34 -1.82
C PRO A 177 21.06 -7.11 -2.72
N ASN A 178 19.96 -6.39 -2.51
CA ASN A 178 19.66 -5.19 -3.29
C ASN A 178 19.84 -3.89 -2.47
N ARG A 179 20.24 -3.96 -1.17
CA ARG A 179 20.06 -2.88 -0.18
C ARG A 179 21.41 -2.26 0.09
N PRO A 180 21.71 -1.10 -0.52
CA PRO A 180 22.99 -0.49 -0.30
C PRO A 180 23.13 -0.10 1.17
N VAL A 181 24.37 -0.10 1.66
CA VAL A 181 24.69 0.37 3.02
C VAL A 181 24.50 1.88 3.10
N PHE A 182 24.91 2.61 2.06
CA PHE A 182 24.78 4.06 1.98
C PHE A 182 23.46 4.49 1.33
N PRO A 183 22.87 5.61 1.76
CA PRO A 183 21.67 6.15 1.16
C PRO A 183 21.92 6.47 -0.33
N PRO A 184 21.00 6.06 -1.21
CA PRO A 184 20.99 6.48 -2.59
C PRO A 184 21.01 8.00 -2.77
N PRO A 185 21.76 8.54 -3.75
CA PRO A 185 21.80 9.98 -4.03
C PRO A 185 20.44 10.60 -4.39
N VAL A 186 19.47 9.80 -4.85
CA VAL A 186 18.14 10.29 -5.23
C VAL A 186 17.33 10.85 -4.06
N PHE A 187 17.70 10.50 -2.82
CA PHE A 187 17.02 11.00 -1.62
C PHE A 187 17.42 12.44 -1.26
N GLU A 188 18.48 12.97 -1.89
CA GLU A 188 19.00 14.30 -1.63
C GLU A 188 18.91 15.20 -2.87
N ASP A 189 18.81 16.51 -2.65
CA ASP A 189 18.87 17.49 -3.73
C ASP A 189 20.31 17.62 -4.24
N PRO A 190 20.54 17.77 -5.56
CA PRO A 190 19.57 18.14 -6.61
C PRO A 190 18.86 16.96 -7.28
N PHE A 191 19.25 15.71 -7.00
CA PHE A 191 18.73 14.54 -7.70
C PHE A 191 17.26 14.25 -7.35
N LEU A 192 16.86 14.52 -6.10
CA LEU A 192 15.48 14.46 -5.68
C LEU A 192 14.61 15.37 -6.55
N GLN A 193 14.95 16.66 -6.66
CA GLN A 193 14.19 17.60 -7.51
C GLN A 193 14.10 17.12 -8.96
N ASN A 194 15.21 16.66 -9.54
CA ASN A 194 15.23 16.14 -10.91
C ASN A 194 14.30 14.93 -11.11
N ALA A 195 14.12 14.08 -10.10
CA ALA A 195 13.20 12.95 -10.16
C ALA A 195 11.72 13.41 -10.06
N LEU A 196 11.45 14.39 -9.19
CA LEU A 196 10.11 14.96 -9.04
C LEU A 196 9.66 15.70 -10.29
N ASP A 197 10.55 16.47 -10.94
CA ASP A 197 10.29 17.15 -12.21
C ASP A 197 9.93 16.17 -13.35
N LYS A 198 10.47 14.94 -13.30
CA LYS A 198 10.15 13.83 -14.22
C LYS A 198 8.88 13.07 -13.84
N LYS A 199 8.20 13.47 -12.77
CA LYS A 199 7.03 12.81 -12.17
C LYS A 199 7.32 11.41 -11.62
N GLU A 200 8.56 11.12 -11.25
CA GLU A 200 9.00 9.82 -10.68
C GLU A 200 8.80 9.74 -9.15
N HIS A 201 7.71 10.34 -8.65
CA HIS A 201 7.37 10.40 -7.22
C HIS A 201 7.20 9.01 -6.60
N GLU A 202 6.49 8.11 -7.28
CA GLU A 202 6.28 6.72 -6.88
C GLU A 202 7.62 5.99 -6.73
N PHE A 203 8.54 6.19 -7.67
CA PHE A 203 9.86 5.54 -7.65
C PHE A 203 10.69 5.95 -6.43
N VAL A 204 10.71 7.25 -6.09
CA VAL A 204 11.44 7.75 -4.92
C VAL A 204 10.85 7.18 -3.63
N LEU A 205 9.52 7.17 -3.49
CA LEU A 205 8.84 6.67 -2.30
C LEU A 205 8.95 5.15 -2.15
N ASP A 206 8.82 4.40 -3.24
CA ASP A 206 9.03 2.95 -3.24
C ASP A 206 10.46 2.60 -2.83
N TRP A 207 11.45 3.33 -3.36
CA TRP A 207 12.84 3.11 -2.99
C TRP A 207 13.10 3.50 -1.53
N ALA A 208 12.44 4.55 -1.02
CA ALA A 208 12.51 4.94 0.38
C ALA A 208 11.96 3.86 1.32
N CYS A 209 10.78 3.30 1.03
CA CYS A 209 10.21 2.16 1.78
C CYS A 209 11.10 0.92 1.72
N TRP A 210 11.84 0.79 0.62
CA TRP A 210 12.69 -0.34 0.38
C TRP A 210 14.06 -0.19 1.08
N PHE A 211 14.55 1.03 1.27
CA PHE A 211 15.83 1.34 1.93
C PHE A 211 15.69 1.51 3.46
N PHE A 212 14.78 2.38 3.91
CA PHE A 212 14.60 2.74 5.31
C PHE A 212 13.58 1.85 6.03
N GLU A 213 13.62 1.89 7.37
CA GLU A 213 12.51 1.41 8.20
C GLU A 213 11.42 2.50 8.32
N PRO A 214 10.14 2.12 8.50
CA PRO A 214 9.03 3.08 8.54
C PRO A 214 9.09 4.05 9.74
N ASP A 215 9.84 3.72 10.79
CA ASP A 215 10.08 4.57 11.98
C ASP A 215 11.42 5.31 11.93
N ASP A 216 12.17 5.22 10.83
CA ASP A 216 13.41 5.97 10.66
C ASP A 216 13.10 7.48 10.51
N PRO A 217 13.74 8.37 11.30
CA PRO A 217 13.56 9.81 11.16
C PRO A 217 13.89 10.36 9.76
N ALA A 218 14.86 9.79 9.06
CA ALA A 218 15.23 10.19 7.70
C ALA A 218 14.15 9.79 6.68
N TYR A 219 13.51 8.63 6.86
CA TYR A 219 12.39 8.20 6.04
C TYR A 219 11.22 9.19 6.13
N ILE A 220 10.80 9.50 7.34
CA ILE A 220 9.66 10.40 7.57
C ILE A 220 9.96 11.79 6.99
N LYS A 221 11.16 12.33 7.22
CA LYS A 221 11.59 13.61 6.62
C LYS A 221 11.53 13.62 5.09
N LEU A 222 11.97 12.53 4.46
CA LEU A 222 11.93 12.39 3.00
C LEU A 222 10.50 12.32 2.47
N VAL A 223 9.65 11.47 3.09
CA VAL A 223 8.24 11.31 2.68
C VAL A 223 7.49 12.62 2.80
N LEU A 224 7.62 13.32 3.93
CA LEU A 224 7.00 14.62 4.15
C LEU A 224 7.45 15.65 3.09
N ARG A 225 8.77 15.72 2.82
CA ARG A 225 9.31 16.61 1.79
C ARG A 225 8.75 16.32 0.40
N VAL A 226 8.62 15.04 0.04
CA VAL A 226 8.02 14.64 -1.24
C VAL A 226 6.54 15.01 -1.29
N PHE A 227 5.79 14.81 -0.21
CA PHE A 227 4.38 15.19 -0.12
C PHE A 227 4.18 16.69 -0.25
N ASP A 228 4.98 17.50 0.42
CA ASP A 228 4.93 18.96 0.32
C ASP A 228 5.15 19.42 -1.13
N ARG A 229 6.17 18.88 -1.80
CA ARG A 229 6.45 19.20 -3.21
C ARG A 229 5.36 18.73 -4.18
N VAL A 230 4.73 17.57 -3.92
CA VAL A 230 3.57 17.10 -4.70
C VAL A 230 2.40 18.07 -4.57
N VAL A 231 2.15 18.59 -3.36
CA VAL A 231 1.08 19.55 -3.09
C VAL A 231 1.36 20.90 -3.75
N GLU A 232 2.61 21.37 -3.68
CA GLU A 232 3.06 22.61 -4.32
C GLU A 232 2.96 22.53 -5.86
N ALA A 233 3.35 21.40 -6.45
CA ALA A 233 3.28 21.18 -7.90
C ALA A 233 1.88 20.80 -8.39
N GLY A 234 1.00 20.33 -7.51
CA GLY A 234 -0.32 19.79 -7.86
C GLY A 234 -0.28 18.43 -8.56
N ASP A 235 0.83 17.70 -8.47
CA ASP A 235 1.09 16.45 -9.20
C ASP A 235 0.47 15.19 -8.53
N PHE A 236 -0.77 15.31 -8.05
CA PHE A 236 -1.49 14.21 -7.37
C PHE A 236 -1.67 12.97 -8.26
N ASP A 237 -1.68 13.13 -9.59
CA ASP A 237 -1.71 12.03 -10.56
C ASP A 237 -0.53 11.07 -10.45
N ALA A 238 0.64 11.57 -10.04
CA ALA A 238 1.82 10.75 -9.94
C ALA A 238 1.62 9.65 -8.88
N LEU A 239 0.95 9.99 -7.77
CA LEU A 239 0.72 9.10 -6.64
C LEU A 239 -0.67 8.47 -6.62
N HIS A 240 -1.65 8.96 -7.37
CA HIS A 240 -2.98 8.36 -7.40
C HIS A 240 -2.93 6.89 -7.85
N SER A 241 -3.70 6.03 -7.19
CA SER A 241 -3.69 4.57 -7.37
C SER A 241 -2.31 3.93 -7.13
N THR A 242 -1.55 4.48 -6.17
CA THR A 242 -0.36 3.87 -5.60
C THR A 242 -0.56 3.68 -4.08
N ARG A 243 0.25 2.83 -3.46
CA ARG A 243 0.17 2.57 -2.01
C ARG A 243 0.48 3.78 -1.11
N HIS A 244 1.11 4.81 -1.68
CA HIS A 244 1.51 6.03 -0.94
C HIS A 244 0.40 7.08 -0.87
N PHE A 245 -0.62 6.98 -1.75
CA PHE A 245 -1.68 7.98 -1.82
C PHE A 245 -2.52 8.05 -0.54
N GLY A 246 -2.82 6.90 0.08
CA GLY A 246 -3.52 6.86 1.35
C GLY A 246 -2.77 7.64 2.44
N THR A 247 -1.46 7.48 2.52
CA THR A 247 -0.61 8.21 3.47
C THR A 247 -0.58 9.70 3.17
N LEU A 248 -0.51 10.10 1.89
CA LEU A 248 -0.61 11.51 1.48
C LEU A 248 -1.96 12.14 1.87
N ALA A 249 -3.06 11.46 1.55
CA ALA A 249 -4.41 11.94 1.87
C ALA A 249 -4.61 12.06 3.38
N PHE A 250 -4.10 11.10 4.15
CA PHE A 250 -4.10 11.15 5.61
C PHE A 250 -3.28 12.32 6.13
N TYR A 251 -2.07 12.52 5.63
CA TYR A 251 -1.18 13.64 6.01
C TYR A 251 -1.83 15.01 5.76
N LEU A 252 -2.45 15.20 4.60
CA LEU A 252 -3.16 16.43 4.26
C LEU A 252 -4.37 16.66 5.18
N ALA A 253 -5.15 15.61 5.44
CA ALA A 253 -6.33 15.70 6.29
C ALA A 253 -5.99 15.94 7.76
N LEU A 254 -4.92 15.31 8.25
CA LEU A 254 -4.39 15.51 9.60
C LEU A 254 -3.97 16.97 9.82
N ASN A 255 -3.37 17.60 8.82
CA ASN A 255 -2.89 18.98 8.88
C ASN A 255 -3.91 20.04 8.46
N GLY A 256 -5.14 19.64 8.09
CA GLY A 256 -6.17 20.56 7.62
C GLY A 256 -5.90 21.17 6.24
N ASN A 257 -4.86 20.74 5.52
CA ASN A 257 -4.48 21.22 4.19
C ASN A 257 -5.16 20.40 3.08
N ILE A 258 -6.48 20.29 3.14
CA ILE A 258 -7.32 19.55 2.20
C ILE A 258 -7.64 20.28 0.87
N PRO A 259 -7.70 21.62 0.78
CA PRO A 259 -8.14 22.32 -0.44
C PRO A 259 -7.43 21.92 -1.74
N PRO A 260 -6.10 21.70 -1.78
CA PRO A 260 -5.41 21.27 -3.00
C PRO A 260 -5.95 19.94 -3.55
N LEU A 261 -6.20 18.98 -2.66
CA LEU A 261 -6.70 17.66 -3.04
C LEU A 261 -8.19 17.70 -3.43
N LEU A 262 -8.99 18.58 -2.80
CA LEU A 262 -10.37 18.83 -3.22
C LEU A 262 -10.48 19.44 -4.62
N ASN A 263 -9.59 20.36 -4.99
CA ASN A 263 -9.53 20.86 -6.36
C ASN A 263 -9.19 19.75 -7.34
N TYR A 264 -8.23 18.88 -7.02
CA TYR A 264 -7.87 17.76 -7.87
C TYR A 264 -9.05 16.81 -8.15
N PHE A 265 -9.83 16.47 -7.12
CA PHE A 265 -11.03 15.64 -7.30
C PHE A 265 -12.18 16.40 -7.99
N GLY A 266 -12.39 17.67 -7.61
CA GLY A 266 -13.44 18.54 -8.17
C GLY A 266 -13.22 18.84 -9.65
N ALA A 267 -11.98 19.12 -10.06
CA ALA A 267 -11.61 19.33 -11.46
C ALA A 267 -11.91 18.12 -12.35
N ARG A 268 -11.98 16.91 -11.77
CA ARG A 268 -12.33 15.64 -12.45
C ARG A 268 -13.79 15.24 -12.33
N GLY A 269 -14.61 16.06 -11.66
CA GLY A 269 -16.01 15.74 -11.37
C GLY A 269 -16.20 14.58 -10.40
N ARG A 270 -15.18 14.21 -9.60
CA ARG A 270 -15.26 13.11 -8.62
C ARG A 270 -15.81 13.61 -7.28
N LEU A 271 -17.10 13.92 -7.27
CA LEU A 271 -17.79 14.42 -6.07
C LEU A 271 -17.81 13.43 -4.91
N GLY A 272 -17.97 12.13 -5.19
CA GLY A 272 -17.95 11.10 -4.16
C GLY A 272 -16.62 11.06 -3.41
N ASP A 273 -15.51 11.25 -4.12
CA ASP A 273 -14.18 11.30 -3.51
C ASP A 273 -13.98 12.59 -2.70
N CYS A 274 -14.52 13.72 -3.17
CA CYS A 274 -14.56 14.97 -2.39
C CYS A 274 -15.31 14.77 -1.07
N ALA A 275 -16.48 14.15 -1.09
CA ALA A 275 -17.30 13.91 0.09
C ALA A 275 -16.60 12.97 1.09
N LYS A 276 -15.95 11.89 0.60
CA LYS A 276 -15.14 10.98 1.44
C LYS A 276 -13.96 11.71 2.11
N LEU A 277 -13.29 12.59 1.39
CA LEU A 277 -12.18 13.38 1.93
C LEU A 277 -12.65 14.35 3.03
N VAL A 278 -13.81 14.97 2.85
CA VAL A 278 -14.46 15.81 3.86
C VAL A 278 -14.87 14.98 5.09
N ARG A 279 -15.39 13.75 4.89
CA ARG A 279 -15.67 12.80 5.98
C ARG A 279 -14.40 12.42 6.74
N LEU A 280 -13.31 12.14 6.04
CA LEU A 280 -12.01 11.85 6.64
C LEU A 280 -11.54 13.02 7.52
N GLN A 281 -11.65 14.26 7.03
CA GLN A 281 -11.30 15.44 7.82
C GLN A 281 -12.12 15.55 9.09
N LYS A 282 -13.44 15.29 9.00
CA LYS A 282 -14.35 15.33 10.15
C LYS A 282 -13.98 14.31 11.22
N ILE A 283 -13.52 13.12 10.82
CA ILE A 283 -13.07 12.07 11.75
C ILE A 283 -11.80 12.52 12.48
N LEU A 284 -10.87 13.16 11.77
CA LEU A 284 -9.59 13.62 12.33
C LEU A 284 -9.73 14.92 13.15
N HIS A 285 -10.66 15.79 12.78
CA HIS A 285 -10.95 17.07 13.43
C HIS A 285 -12.45 17.17 13.78
N PRO A 286 -12.87 16.65 14.95
CA PRO A 286 -14.27 16.62 15.36
C PRO A 286 -14.90 17.99 15.61
N ASP A 287 -14.09 19.04 15.76
CA ASP A 287 -14.47 20.40 16.20
C ASP A 287 -15.36 21.17 15.19
N TRP A 288 -15.76 20.51 14.09
CA TRP A 288 -16.69 21.04 13.11
C TRP A 288 -18.14 21.07 13.64
N ARG A 289 -18.86 22.20 13.47
CA ARG A 289 -20.25 22.39 13.93
C ARG A 289 -21.28 21.56 13.16
N SER A 290 -21.04 21.27 11.89
CA SER A 290 -21.97 20.47 11.09
C SER A 290 -21.78 18.98 11.35
N ALA A 291 -22.85 18.29 11.74
CA ALA A 291 -22.88 16.83 11.84
C ALA A 291 -23.10 16.24 10.43
N ILE A 292 -22.23 15.33 10.02
CA ILE A 292 -22.40 14.58 8.77
C ILE A 292 -23.18 13.32 9.11
N ASN A 293 -24.42 13.21 8.62
CA ASN A 293 -25.18 11.97 8.75
C ASN A 293 -24.79 11.01 7.62
N SER A 294 -24.88 9.71 7.88
CA SER A 294 -24.59 8.67 6.87
C SER A 294 -25.52 8.72 5.65
N SER A 295 -26.69 9.37 5.78
CA SER A 295 -27.70 9.55 4.72
C SER A 295 -27.55 10.85 3.92
N ASP A 296 -26.59 11.72 4.26
CA ASP A 296 -26.39 12.97 3.53
C ASP A 296 -25.80 12.73 2.13
N SER A 297 -26.35 13.43 1.13
CA SER A 297 -25.85 13.41 -0.25
C SER A 297 -24.44 14.01 -0.34
N ASP A 298 -23.58 13.44 -1.18
CA ASP A 298 -22.21 13.90 -1.43
C ASP A 298 -22.14 15.39 -1.79
N LEU A 299 -23.10 15.87 -2.60
CA LEU A 299 -23.22 17.28 -2.97
C LEU A 299 -23.46 18.16 -1.74
N LYS A 300 -24.35 17.75 -0.85
CA LYS A 300 -24.69 18.49 0.37
C LYS A 300 -23.45 18.61 1.26
N ILE A 301 -22.77 17.49 1.51
CA ILE A 301 -21.55 17.43 2.34
C ILE A 301 -20.48 18.40 1.84
N VAL A 302 -20.22 18.40 0.52
CA VAL A 302 -19.23 19.29 -0.07
C VAL A 302 -19.68 20.75 -0.02
N THR A 303 -20.95 21.05 -0.30
CA THR A 303 -21.45 22.43 -0.23
C THR A 303 -21.46 23.00 1.18
N ASP A 304 -21.78 22.20 2.19
CA ASP A 304 -21.77 22.61 3.59
C ASP A 304 -20.33 22.87 4.05
N PHE A 305 -19.37 22.04 3.63
CA PHE A 305 -17.95 22.28 3.84
C PHE A 305 -17.46 23.61 3.27
N VAL A 306 -17.82 23.91 2.01
CA VAL A 306 -17.42 25.17 1.32
C VAL A 306 -18.06 26.40 1.97
N LYS A 307 -19.32 26.29 2.44
CA LYS A 307 -20.01 27.40 3.13
C LYS A 307 -19.38 27.71 4.47
N GLU A 308 -19.02 26.68 5.23
CA GLU A 308 -18.48 26.83 6.59
C GLU A 308 -17.01 27.25 6.59
N ASN A 309 -16.22 26.76 5.62
CA ASN A 309 -14.81 27.15 5.45
C ASN A 309 -14.64 28.24 4.39
N SER A 310 -15.22 29.42 4.64
CA SER A 310 -15.06 30.61 3.78
C SER A 310 -13.59 30.98 3.53
N ARG A 311 -12.69 30.63 4.46
CA ARG A 311 -11.22 30.77 4.35
C ARG A 311 -10.61 30.08 3.11
N TYR A 312 -11.20 28.98 2.65
CA TYR A 312 -10.67 28.22 1.52
C TYR A 312 -11.34 28.58 0.18
N ARG A 313 -12.26 29.55 0.17
CA ARG A 313 -13.04 29.89 -1.03
C ARG A 313 -12.17 30.36 -2.20
N GLU A 314 -11.08 31.08 -1.92
CA GLU A 314 -10.12 31.51 -2.93
C GLU A 314 -9.20 30.38 -3.42
N GLN A 315 -8.95 29.38 -2.57
CA GLN A 315 -8.15 28.21 -2.92
C GLN A 315 -8.97 27.21 -3.75
N LEU A 316 -10.27 27.05 -3.45
CA LEU A 316 -11.18 26.07 -4.06
C LEU A 316 -11.76 26.51 -5.42
N LYS A 317 -10.92 27.05 -6.33
CA LYS A 317 -11.38 27.61 -7.62
C LYS A 317 -12.01 26.53 -8.52
N ASP A 318 -11.32 25.40 -8.68
CA ASP A 318 -11.76 24.34 -9.59
C ASP A 318 -12.99 23.60 -9.06
N LEU A 319 -13.04 23.34 -7.75
CA LEU A 319 -14.22 22.75 -7.12
C LEU A 319 -15.44 23.68 -7.23
N ASN A 320 -15.27 24.98 -6.99
CA ASN A 320 -16.36 25.95 -7.14
C ASN A 320 -16.80 26.05 -8.60
N ALA A 321 -15.88 26.07 -9.56
CA ALA A 321 -16.22 26.04 -10.98
C ALA A 321 -17.06 24.79 -11.29
N PHE A 322 -16.63 23.61 -10.88
CA PHE A 322 -17.38 22.38 -11.09
C PHE A 322 -18.78 22.41 -10.45
N LEU A 323 -18.91 22.91 -9.21
CA LEU A 323 -20.21 23.00 -8.52
C LEU A 323 -21.20 23.98 -9.20
N HIS A 324 -20.71 25.04 -9.85
CA HIS A 324 -21.57 26.06 -10.47
C HIS A 324 -21.81 25.82 -11.97
N SER A 325 -20.83 25.29 -12.71
CA SER A 325 -20.88 25.16 -14.18
C SER A 325 -20.77 23.72 -14.68
N GLY A 326 -20.49 22.74 -13.81
CA GLY A 326 -20.28 21.33 -14.20
C GLY A 326 -19.07 21.10 -15.10
N THR A 327 -18.18 22.09 -15.22
CA THR A 327 -17.05 22.02 -16.15
C THR A 327 -15.93 21.17 -15.56
N VAL A 328 -15.55 20.11 -16.27
CA VAL A 328 -14.50 19.16 -15.90
C VAL A 328 -13.27 19.45 -16.75
N GLN A 329 -12.08 19.53 -16.14
CA GLN A 329 -10.84 19.63 -16.89
C GLN A 329 -10.56 18.29 -17.59
N PRO A 330 -10.13 18.28 -18.86
CA PRO A 330 -9.75 17.05 -19.53
C PRO A 330 -8.54 16.45 -18.82
N SER A 331 -8.71 15.23 -18.28
CA SER A 331 -7.64 14.49 -17.61
C SER A 331 -6.42 14.35 -18.52
N THR A 332 -5.27 14.87 -18.08
CA THR A 332 -3.97 14.79 -18.78
C THR A 332 -3.53 13.34 -19.03
N SER A 333 -4.09 12.38 -18.29
CA SER A 333 -3.88 10.93 -18.45
C SER A 333 -4.66 10.29 -19.62
N GLN A 334 -5.49 11.06 -20.33
CA GLN A 334 -6.23 10.61 -21.51
C GLN A 334 -5.71 11.21 -22.83
N THR A 335 -4.90 12.27 -22.79
CA THR A 335 -4.67 13.09 -24.00
C THR A 335 -3.43 12.75 -24.83
N GLN A 336 -2.59 11.78 -24.43
CA GLN A 336 -1.35 11.48 -25.16
C GLN A 336 -1.38 10.28 -26.13
N ASN A 337 -2.52 9.59 -26.34
CA ASN A 337 -2.61 8.54 -27.36
C ASN A 337 -3.85 8.57 -28.28
N ASP A 338 -4.69 9.60 -28.23
CA ASP A 338 -5.89 9.70 -29.09
C ASP A 338 -5.66 10.41 -30.43
N LYS A 339 -4.44 10.37 -30.97
CA LYS A 339 -4.19 10.65 -32.39
C LYS A 339 -3.77 9.35 -33.08
N GLN A 340 -4.75 8.78 -33.78
CA GLN A 340 -4.75 7.53 -34.57
C GLN A 340 -5.20 6.26 -33.84
N VAL A 341 -6.42 6.25 -33.30
CA VAL A 341 -7.23 5.03 -33.32
C VAL A 341 -8.52 5.33 -34.07
N LYS A 342 -8.60 4.85 -35.32
CA LYS A 342 -9.86 4.80 -36.05
C LYS A 342 -10.86 4.07 -35.15
N LYS A 343 -12.02 4.68 -34.87
CA LYS A 343 -13.14 4.02 -34.18
C LYS A 343 -13.28 2.60 -34.74
N PRO A 344 -13.12 1.53 -33.95
CA PRO A 344 -13.40 0.20 -34.46
C PRO A 344 -14.87 0.20 -34.85
N ARG A 345 -15.15 -0.21 -36.09
CA ARG A 345 -16.49 -0.60 -36.51
C ARG A 345 -17.07 -1.46 -35.39
N ILE A 346 -18.27 -1.12 -34.90
CA ILE A 346 -19.04 -1.98 -34.01
C ILE A 346 -19.34 -3.24 -34.83
N MET A 347 -18.42 -4.21 -34.80
CA MET A 347 -18.73 -5.56 -35.18
C MET A 347 -19.54 -6.12 -34.03
N ARG A 348 -20.72 -6.66 -34.36
CA ARG A 348 -21.52 -7.42 -33.40
C ARG A 348 -20.59 -8.41 -32.73
N LYS A 349 -20.41 -8.30 -31.42
CA LYS A 349 -19.70 -9.32 -30.64
C LYS A 349 -20.47 -10.62 -30.83
N THR A 350 -19.93 -11.52 -31.64
CA THR A 350 -20.42 -12.89 -31.71
C THR A 350 -19.92 -13.58 -30.44
N THR A 351 -20.82 -13.76 -29.48
CA THR A 351 -20.53 -14.58 -28.29
C THR A 351 -20.24 -16.00 -28.79
N VAL A 352 -19.05 -16.51 -28.43
CA VAL A 352 -18.58 -17.82 -28.86
C VAL A 352 -18.98 -18.82 -27.80
N ASP A 353 -20.09 -19.52 -28.05
CA ASP A 353 -20.55 -20.64 -27.22
C ASP A 353 -20.08 -21.97 -27.82
N ALA A 354 -20.09 -23.04 -27.03
CA ALA A 354 -19.70 -24.39 -27.49
C ALA A 354 -20.50 -24.88 -28.70
N SER A 355 -21.73 -24.40 -28.86
CA SER A 355 -22.60 -24.66 -30.02
C SER A 355 -22.25 -23.84 -31.26
N ASN A 356 -21.61 -22.67 -31.09
CA ASN A 356 -21.33 -21.73 -32.17
C ASN A 356 -19.92 -21.92 -32.77
N ILE A 357 -18.99 -22.48 -31.99
CA ILE A 357 -17.56 -22.54 -32.37
C ILE A 357 -17.25 -23.38 -33.62
N GLN A 358 -18.09 -24.38 -33.92
CA GLN A 358 -17.97 -25.27 -35.09
C GLN A 358 -18.81 -24.83 -36.30
N THR A 359 -19.65 -23.82 -36.13
CA THR A 359 -20.56 -23.36 -37.19
C THR A 359 -20.01 -22.12 -37.88
N SER A 360 -20.53 -21.81 -39.07
CA SER A 360 -20.17 -20.60 -39.82
C SER A 360 -20.57 -19.29 -39.13
N GLY A 361 -21.36 -19.34 -38.05
CA GLY A 361 -21.63 -18.23 -37.13
C GLY A 361 -20.56 -18.01 -36.05
N GLY A 362 -19.57 -18.91 -35.97
CA GLY A 362 -18.46 -18.89 -35.04
C GLY A 362 -17.26 -18.09 -35.54
N PRO A 363 -16.12 -18.15 -34.82
CA PRO A 363 -14.94 -17.34 -35.14
C PRO A 363 -14.26 -17.72 -36.47
N LEU A 364 -14.54 -18.91 -37.00
CA LEU A 364 -13.96 -19.42 -38.25
C LEU A 364 -14.76 -19.05 -39.50
N GLY A 365 -16.02 -18.61 -39.37
CA GLY A 365 -16.84 -18.25 -40.53
C GLY A 365 -16.94 -19.40 -41.55
N GLU A 366 -16.77 -19.10 -42.84
CA GLU A 366 -16.84 -20.10 -43.93
C GLU A 366 -15.70 -21.14 -43.88
N LEU A 367 -14.63 -20.89 -43.12
CA LEU A 367 -13.51 -21.85 -42.95
C LEU A 367 -13.85 -23.01 -42.00
N SER A 368 -15.01 -22.97 -41.32
CA SER A 368 -15.48 -24.10 -40.49
C SER A 368 -15.70 -25.37 -41.30
N ASP A 369 -15.99 -25.24 -42.59
CA ASP A 369 -16.29 -26.38 -43.47
C ASP A 369 -15.01 -27.08 -43.97
N GLU A 370 -13.86 -26.41 -43.87
CA GLU A 370 -12.55 -26.92 -44.28
C GLU A 370 -11.73 -27.49 -43.11
N TYR A 371 -12.00 -27.03 -41.88
CA TYR A 371 -11.21 -27.38 -40.69
C TYR A 371 -12.09 -27.97 -39.58
N GLU A 372 -11.83 -29.23 -39.24
CA GLU A 372 -12.49 -29.90 -38.12
C GLU A 372 -11.87 -29.46 -36.78
N VAL A 373 -12.59 -28.63 -36.01
CA VAL A 373 -12.16 -28.17 -34.69
C VAL A 373 -12.66 -29.11 -33.60
N GLN A 374 -11.74 -29.82 -32.94
CA GLN A 374 -12.05 -30.66 -31.78
C GLN A 374 -12.03 -29.83 -30.49
N LEU A 375 -13.16 -29.83 -29.79
CA LEU A 375 -13.27 -29.27 -28.43
C LEU A 375 -12.63 -30.24 -27.43
N VAL A 376 -11.38 -29.97 -27.07
CA VAL A 376 -10.72 -30.69 -25.98
C VAL A 376 -11.11 -30.02 -24.66
N LYS A 377 -11.93 -30.71 -23.86
CA LYS A 377 -12.19 -30.29 -22.47
C LYS A 377 -10.86 -30.29 -21.72
N SER A 378 -10.50 -29.16 -21.13
CA SER A 378 -9.29 -29.06 -20.31
C SER A 378 -9.35 -30.04 -19.14
N GLU A 379 -8.20 -30.62 -18.78
CA GLU A 379 -8.02 -31.66 -17.73
C GLU A 379 -8.71 -31.35 -16.38
N GLY A 380 -9.02 -30.10 -16.09
CA GLY A 380 -9.78 -29.69 -14.90
C GLY A 380 -11.25 -30.15 -14.87
N GLU A 381 -11.94 -30.27 -16.02
CA GLU A 381 -13.34 -30.71 -16.06
C GLU A 381 -13.48 -32.24 -15.95
N ALA A 382 -12.46 -33.00 -16.37
CA ALA A 382 -12.41 -34.44 -16.18
C ALA A 382 -12.23 -34.81 -14.68
N ALA A 383 -11.47 -33.99 -13.94
CA ALA A 383 -11.23 -34.19 -12.52
C ALA A 383 -12.48 -33.97 -11.65
N GLU A 384 -13.40 -33.08 -12.05
CA GLU A 384 -14.67 -32.85 -11.33
C GLU A 384 -15.70 -33.97 -11.60
N GLN A 385 -15.70 -34.56 -12.81
CA GLN A 385 -16.58 -35.69 -13.12
C GLN A 385 -16.16 -36.97 -12.38
N ASP A 386 -14.86 -37.27 -12.30
CA ASP A 386 -14.34 -38.43 -11.55
C ASP A 386 -14.67 -38.34 -10.04
N GLN A 387 -14.65 -37.14 -9.45
CA GLN A 387 -15.01 -36.97 -8.03
C GLN A 387 -16.51 -37.16 -7.78
N SER A 388 -17.36 -36.83 -8.75
CA SER A 388 -18.82 -37.00 -8.65
C SER A 388 -19.26 -38.46 -8.82
N GLU A 389 -18.59 -39.24 -9.67
CA GLU A 389 -18.87 -40.68 -9.84
C GLU A 389 -18.41 -41.50 -8.62
N VAL A 390 -17.25 -41.17 -8.03
CA VAL A 390 -16.74 -41.85 -6.82
C VAL A 390 -17.63 -41.60 -5.59
N GLN A 391 -18.34 -40.46 -5.51
CA GLN A 391 -19.32 -40.22 -4.44
C GLN A 391 -20.62 -41.01 -4.62
N GLN A 392 -21.05 -41.28 -5.86
CA GLN A 392 -22.25 -42.09 -6.11
C GLN A 392 -22.01 -43.59 -5.88
N GLU A 393 -20.82 -44.12 -6.20
CA GLU A 393 -20.51 -45.54 -5.98
C GLU A 393 -20.38 -45.92 -4.50
N ARG A 394 -20.00 -44.98 -3.63
CA ARG A 394 -19.84 -45.24 -2.18
C ARG A 394 -21.16 -45.45 -1.42
N HIS A 395 -22.31 -45.13 -2.00
CA HIS A 395 -23.63 -45.35 -1.38
C HIS A 395 -24.31 -46.67 -1.75
N GLY A 396 -23.68 -47.53 -2.56
CA GLY A 396 -24.36 -48.63 -3.24
C GLY A 396 -23.82 -50.04 -3.01
N ARG A 397 -23.21 -50.41 -1.87
CA ARG A 397 -22.82 -51.85 -1.65
C ARG A 397 -22.62 -52.23 -0.18
N PHE A 398 -23.71 -52.36 0.57
CA PHE A 398 -23.77 -53.22 1.77
C PHE A 398 -24.93 -54.20 1.62
N ARG A 399 -24.65 -55.41 1.09
CA ARG A 399 -25.57 -56.54 1.19
C ARG A 399 -24.83 -57.77 1.71
N ARG A 400 -25.18 -58.13 2.94
CA ARG A 400 -24.89 -59.37 3.70
C ARG A 400 -24.82 -60.62 2.81
N GLN A 401 -23.77 -61.42 2.99
CA GLN A 401 -23.88 -62.89 2.91
C GLN A 401 -23.30 -63.53 4.17
N GLN A 402 -24.16 -64.27 4.87
CA GLN A 402 -23.84 -65.19 5.96
C GLN A 402 -23.79 -66.61 5.42
N SER A 403 -22.82 -67.40 5.89
CA SER A 403 -22.91 -68.82 6.28
C SER A 403 -21.49 -69.39 6.22
N LYS A 404 -20.95 -70.26 7.07
CA LYS A 404 -21.19 -70.92 8.37
C LYS A 404 -19.97 -71.91 8.51
N PRO A 405 -19.72 -72.58 9.65
CA PRO A 405 -18.34 -72.77 10.14
C PRO A 405 -17.86 -74.23 10.33
N LYS A 406 -16.57 -74.34 10.73
CA LYS A 406 -15.88 -75.42 11.50
C LYS A 406 -15.47 -76.67 10.69
N LYS A 407 -14.30 -77.33 10.89
CA LYS A 407 -13.54 -77.68 12.14
C LYS A 407 -12.10 -78.21 11.76
N PRO A 408 -11.25 -78.82 12.64
CA PRO A 408 -9.86 -78.39 12.86
C PRO A 408 -8.75 -79.49 12.71
N LYS A 409 -7.50 -79.10 13.03
CA LYS A 409 -6.30 -79.89 13.41
C LYS A 409 -5.54 -80.70 12.35
N SER A 410 -4.23 -80.50 12.25
CA SER A 410 -3.20 -81.34 12.90
C SER A 410 -1.80 -80.76 12.75
N ASP A 411 -0.98 -80.98 13.78
CA ASP A 411 0.45 -80.69 13.89
C ASP A 411 1.29 -81.48 12.86
N ASP A 412 2.46 -80.97 12.46
CA ASP A 412 3.78 -81.58 12.73
C ASP A 412 4.93 -80.93 11.93
N GLN A 413 6.07 -80.84 12.64
CA GLN A 413 7.46 -80.52 12.25
C GLN A 413 7.91 -79.06 12.22
#